data_AF-A0A538SEL5-F1
#
_entry.id   AF-A0A538SEL5-F1
#
_cell.length_a   1.000
_cell.length_b   1.000
_cell.length_c   1.000
_cell.angle_alpha   90.00
_cell.angle_beta   90.00
_cell.angle_gamma   90.00
#
_symmetry.space_group_name_H-M   'P 1'
#
loop_
_entity.id
_entity.type
_entity.pdbx_description
1 polymer ?
#
loop_
_entity_poly.entity_id
_entity_poly.type
_entity_poly.pdbx_seq_one_letter_code
_entity_poly.pdbx_strand_id
1 'polypeptide(L)'
;MKANLSCEECQRELVALIDGALTPSVARVVEGHAASCASCGRALLDFRGQALRLRRMELYPVPASLEGRVLRELRVARGFLNAGWQRISAAVGAVSFVLLVGILANLARIAKGLGIPDPYVWLVSGIDHSISGITSVLKWLAGEIAVYVPLLSRIWVAVQALRTLPRAAIVSLRTPEVQIAGAILVTLGLALYIMLRPSRRNEGSVGHVCLSL
;
A
#
# COMPACT_ATOMS: atom_id res chain seq x y z
N MET A 1 -16.91 -5.54 -22.13
CA MET A 1 -16.73 -4.10 -22.41
C MET A 1 -15.78 -3.98 -23.59
N LYS A 2 -16.26 -3.50 -24.75
CA LYS A 2 -15.36 -3.07 -25.83
C LYS A 2 -14.82 -1.70 -25.40
N ALA A 3 -13.60 -1.67 -24.87
CA ALA A 3 -12.91 -0.40 -24.71
C ALA A 3 -12.61 0.10 -26.12
N ASN A 4 -13.36 1.10 -26.58
CA ASN A 4 -13.11 1.76 -27.86
C ASN A 4 -11.87 2.65 -27.71
N LEU A 5 -10.70 2.04 -27.52
CA LEU A 5 -9.42 2.75 -27.63
C LEU A 5 -9.25 3.10 -29.11
N SER A 6 -9.11 4.38 -29.41
CA SER A 6 -8.85 4.83 -30.78
C SER A 6 -7.44 4.41 -31.23
N CYS A 7 -7.21 4.33 -32.54
CA CYS A 7 -5.88 4.01 -33.07
C CYS A 7 -4.84 5.08 -32.68
N GLU A 8 -5.24 6.35 -32.61
CA GLU A 8 -4.36 7.46 -32.21
C GLU A 8 -3.95 7.36 -30.73
N GLU A 9 -4.89 7.08 -29.84
CA GLU A 9 -4.59 6.82 -28.43
C GLU A 9 -3.69 5.59 -28.27
N CYS A 10 -4.02 4.49 -28.95
CA CYS A 10 -3.20 3.29 -28.93
C CYS A 10 -1.76 3.60 -29.34
N GLN A 11 -1.55 4.32 -30.45
CA GLN A 11 -0.22 4.69 -30.94
C GLN A 11 0.57 5.55 -29.95
N ARG A 12 -0.08 6.48 -29.25
CA ARG A 12 0.56 7.29 -28.19
C ARG A 12 1.03 6.42 -27.02
N GLU A 13 0.25 5.41 -26.65
CA GLU A 13 0.56 4.53 -25.51
C GLU A 13 1.55 3.40 -25.85
N LEU A 14 1.83 3.12 -27.13
CA LEU A 14 2.75 2.04 -27.52
C LEU A 14 4.16 2.22 -26.96
N VAL A 15 4.68 3.46 -26.88
CA VAL A 15 6.01 3.73 -26.32
C VAL A 15 6.03 3.43 -24.83
N ALA A 16 5.04 3.93 -24.09
CA ALA A 16 4.89 3.66 -22.66
C ALA A 16 4.71 2.17 -22.36
N LEU A 17 4.06 1.41 -23.26
CA LEU A 17 3.95 -0.05 -23.17
C LEU A 17 5.33 -0.73 -23.26
N ILE A 18 6.18 -0.29 -24.19
CA ILE A 18 7.52 -0.86 -24.40
C ILE A 18 8.47 -0.57 -23.23
N ASP A 19 8.36 0.63 -22.66
CA ASP A 19 9.14 1.06 -21.50
C ASP A 19 8.64 0.43 -20.18
N GLY A 20 7.48 -0.25 -20.21
CA GLY A 20 6.86 -0.84 -19.02
C GLY A 20 6.27 0.20 -18.07
N ALA A 21 5.96 1.40 -18.56
CA ALA A 21 5.41 2.51 -17.79
C ALA A 21 3.88 2.42 -17.60
N LEU A 22 3.20 1.58 -18.37
CA LEU A 22 1.75 1.38 -18.27
C LEU A 22 1.36 0.49 -17.08
N THR A 23 0.20 0.79 -16.50
CA THR A 23 -0.42 -0.12 -15.54
C THR A 23 -0.84 -1.44 -16.23
N PRO A 24 -0.88 -2.58 -15.52
CA PRO A 24 -1.23 -3.87 -16.13
C PRO A 24 -2.64 -3.93 -16.76
N SER A 25 -3.57 -3.09 -16.31
CA SER A 25 -4.91 -2.98 -16.91
C SER A 25 -4.86 -2.26 -18.25
N VAL A 26 -4.17 -1.11 -18.33
CA VAL A 26 -4.02 -0.32 -19.56
C VAL A 26 -3.20 -1.09 -20.59
N ALA A 27 -2.10 -1.73 -20.18
CA ALA A 27 -1.29 -2.56 -21.05
C ALA A 27 -2.12 -3.64 -21.76
N ARG A 28 -3.00 -4.35 -21.04
CA ARG A 28 -3.90 -5.36 -21.62
C ARG A 28 -4.88 -4.78 -22.64
N VAL A 29 -5.37 -3.56 -22.43
CA VAL A 29 -6.26 -2.88 -23.38
C VAL A 29 -5.51 -2.49 -24.65
N VAL A 30 -4.31 -1.91 -24.52
CA VAL A 30 -3.45 -1.52 -25.65
C VAL A 30 -3.02 -2.77 -26.45
N GLU A 31 -2.58 -3.82 -25.79
CA GLU A 31 -2.21 -5.09 -26.44
C GLU A 31 -3.39 -5.76 -27.12
N GLY A 32 -4.58 -5.74 -26.50
CA GLY A 32 -5.81 -6.25 -27.11
C GLY A 32 -6.22 -5.47 -28.37
N HIS A 33 -6.09 -4.14 -28.35
CA HIS A 33 -6.31 -3.32 -29.54
C HIS A 33 -5.25 -3.64 -30.62
N ALA A 34 -3.97 -3.68 -30.27
CA ALA A 34 -2.89 -3.98 -31.23
C ALA A 34 -3.00 -5.38 -31.84
N ALA A 35 -3.53 -6.35 -31.10
CA ALA A 35 -3.79 -7.70 -31.61
C ALA A 35 -4.96 -7.76 -32.62
N SER A 36 -5.92 -6.86 -32.51
CA SER A 36 -7.11 -6.81 -33.40
C SER A 36 -6.98 -5.80 -34.54
N CYS A 37 -6.09 -4.81 -34.42
CA CYS A 37 -5.86 -3.76 -35.42
C CYS A 37 -4.51 -3.94 -36.13
N ALA A 38 -4.54 -4.21 -37.43
CA ALA A 38 -3.34 -4.52 -38.22
C ALA A 38 -2.31 -3.38 -38.34
N SER A 39 -2.73 -2.11 -38.23
CA SER A 39 -1.82 -0.96 -38.24
C SER A 39 -1.11 -0.82 -36.88
N CYS A 40 -1.86 -0.85 -35.78
CA CYS A 40 -1.33 -0.81 -34.42
C CYS A 40 -0.43 -2.03 -34.12
N GLY A 41 -0.79 -3.21 -34.60
CA GLY A 41 0.01 -4.43 -34.46
C GLY A 41 1.36 -4.34 -35.16
N ARG A 42 1.41 -3.76 -36.37
CA ARG A 42 2.67 -3.48 -37.09
C ARG A 42 3.55 -2.49 -36.34
N ALA A 43 2.98 -1.36 -35.90
CA ALA A 43 3.71 -0.36 -35.12
C ALA A 43 4.30 -0.95 -33.82
N LEU A 44 3.53 -1.79 -33.11
CA LEU A 44 4.02 -2.48 -31.92
C LEU A 44 5.20 -3.41 -32.22
N LEU A 45 5.16 -4.17 -33.32
CA LEU A 45 6.28 -5.02 -33.74
C LEU A 45 7.52 -4.19 -34.09
N ASP A 46 7.34 -3.06 -34.78
CA ASP A 46 8.44 -2.15 -35.11
C ASP A 46 9.10 -1.58 -33.85
N PHE A 47 8.31 -1.09 -32.88
CA PHE A 47 8.85 -0.59 -31.61
C PHE A 47 9.55 -1.69 -30.81
N ARG A 48 9.00 -2.91 -30.76
CA ARG A 48 9.68 -4.07 -30.11
C ARG A 48 11.00 -4.38 -30.81
N GLY A 49 11.03 -4.34 -32.15
CA GLY A 49 12.24 -4.52 -32.94
C GLY A 49 13.30 -3.46 -32.63
N GLN A 50 12.91 -2.19 -32.54
CA GLN A 50 13.79 -1.08 -32.17
C GLN A 50 14.34 -1.24 -30.74
N ALA A 51 13.48 -1.55 -29.76
CA ALA A 51 13.90 -1.79 -28.38
C ALA A 51 14.90 -2.95 -28.28
N LEU A 52 14.70 -4.03 -29.04
CA LEU A 52 15.66 -5.15 -29.09
C LEU A 52 16.99 -4.78 -29.76
N ARG A 53 17.02 -3.82 -30.68
CA ARG A 53 18.28 -3.29 -31.25
C ARG A 53 19.00 -2.43 -30.24
N LEU A 54 18.29 -1.52 -29.56
CA LEU A 54 18.84 -0.67 -28.50
C LEU A 54 19.42 -1.50 -27.36
N ARG A 55 18.73 -2.57 -26.92
CA ARG A 55 19.24 -3.50 -25.89
C ARG A 55 20.50 -4.28 -26.29
N ARG A 56 20.75 -4.41 -27.60
CA ARG A 56 21.94 -5.08 -28.15
C ARG A 56 23.10 -4.13 -28.40
N MET A 57 22.88 -2.82 -28.28
CA MET A 57 23.97 -1.85 -28.38
C MET A 57 24.94 -2.05 -27.22
N GLU A 58 26.22 -1.89 -27.51
CA GLU A 58 27.27 -1.97 -26.51
C GLU A 58 27.03 -0.91 -25.44
N LEU A 59 26.90 -1.35 -24.19
CA LEU A 59 26.70 -0.45 -23.06
C LEU A 59 27.99 0.32 -22.83
N TYR A 60 27.89 1.64 -22.78
CA TYR A 60 29.03 2.47 -22.41
C TYR A 60 29.45 2.12 -20.98
N PRO A 61 30.75 1.91 -20.70
CA PRO A 61 31.21 1.59 -19.36
C PRO A 61 30.78 2.69 -18.39
N VAL A 62 30.04 2.30 -17.35
CA VAL A 62 29.60 3.23 -16.31
C VAL A 62 30.86 3.71 -15.56
N PRO A 63 31.06 5.04 -15.39
CA PRO A 63 32.22 5.53 -14.65
C PRO A 63 32.15 5.06 -13.19
N ALA A 64 33.25 4.53 -12.67
CA ALA A 64 33.33 3.93 -11.32
C ALA A 64 32.85 4.88 -10.20
N SER A 65 32.94 6.19 -10.40
CA SER A 65 32.44 7.19 -9.45
C SER A 65 30.91 7.27 -9.34
N LEU A 66 30.17 6.77 -10.33
CA LEU A 66 28.73 6.97 -10.44
C LEU A 66 27.96 6.09 -9.46
N GLU A 67 28.38 4.83 -9.29
CA GLU A 67 27.79 3.92 -8.29
C GLU A 67 27.91 4.51 -6.88
N GLY A 68 29.11 4.99 -6.51
CA GLY A 68 29.35 5.61 -5.21
C GLY A 68 28.52 6.89 -4.98
N ARG A 69 28.28 7.68 -6.03
CA ARG A 69 27.41 8.87 -5.97
C ARG A 69 25.95 8.49 -5.79
N VAL A 70 25.43 7.56 -6.59
CA VAL A 70 24.03 7.12 -6.51
C VAL A 70 23.72 6.49 -5.16
N LEU A 71 24.59 5.61 -4.67
CA LEU A 71 24.40 4.99 -3.35
C LEU A 71 24.44 6.01 -2.22
N ARG A 72 25.28 7.04 -2.32
CA ARG A 72 25.33 8.13 -1.33
C ARG A 72 24.04 8.92 -1.31
N GLU A 73 23.55 9.35 -2.48
CA GLU A 73 22.29 10.09 -2.61
C GLU A 73 21.10 9.26 -2.09
N LEU A 74 21.03 7.98 -2.46
CA LEU A 74 19.99 7.08 -1.97
C LEU A 74 20.04 6.89 -0.45
N ARG A 75 21.23 6.81 0.16
CA ARG A 75 21.37 6.71 1.62
C ARG A 75 20.91 7.98 2.33
N VAL A 76 21.25 9.15 1.79
CA VAL A 76 20.83 10.44 2.36
C VAL A 76 19.31 10.58 2.29
N ALA A 77 18.70 10.35 1.12
CA ALA A 77 17.25 10.41 0.94
C ALA A 77 16.50 9.42 1.86
N ARG A 78 17.00 8.19 1.98
CA ARG A 78 16.37 7.15 2.80
C ARG A 78 16.58 7.37 4.31
N GLY A 79 17.69 7.98 4.70
CA GLY A 79 17.99 8.34 6.09
C GLY A 79 17.06 9.43 6.61
N PHE A 80 16.85 10.49 5.83
CA PHE A 80 15.93 11.58 6.17
C PHE A 80 14.47 11.11 6.26
N LEU A 81 14.02 10.32 5.28
CA LEU A 81 12.67 9.79 5.27
C LEU A 81 12.41 8.85 6.46
N ASN A 82 13.33 7.94 6.76
CA ASN A 82 13.09 6.98 7.85
C ASN A 82 13.09 7.62 9.25
N ALA A 83 14.00 8.55 9.54
CA ALA A 83 14.09 9.16 10.87
C ALA A 83 12.92 10.12 11.15
N GLY A 84 12.53 10.93 10.15
CA GLY A 84 11.38 11.83 10.27
C GLY A 84 10.06 11.06 10.33
N TRP A 85 9.88 10.07 9.45
CA TRP A 85 8.62 9.33 9.38
C TRP A 85 8.38 8.43 10.58
N GLN A 86 9.42 7.83 11.17
CA GLN A 86 9.27 7.08 12.42
C GLN A 86 8.80 7.98 13.57
N ARG A 87 9.36 9.18 13.73
CA ARG A 87 8.96 10.11 14.79
C ARG A 87 7.54 10.64 14.59
N ILE A 88 7.19 11.00 13.36
CA ILE A 88 5.83 11.47 13.03
C ILE A 88 4.83 10.35 13.20
N SER A 89 5.11 9.14 12.69
CA SER A 89 4.19 8.00 12.82
C SER A 89 3.97 7.58 14.28
N ALA A 90 5.01 7.62 15.11
CA ALA A 90 4.89 7.35 16.54
C ALA A 90 4.06 8.43 17.26
N ALA A 91 4.30 9.72 16.96
CA ALA A 91 3.54 10.81 17.56
C ALA A 91 2.07 10.78 17.15
N VAL A 92 1.78 10.58 15.86
CA VAL A 92 0.42 10.45 15.34
C VAL A 92 -0.27 9.23 15.96
N GLY A 93 0.41 8.09 16.03
CA GLY A 93 -0.12 6.89 16.69
C GLY A 93 -0.46 7.12 18.16
N ALA A 94 0.42 7.79 18.91
CA ALA A 94 0.19 8.11 20.32
C ALA A 94 -0.98 9.08 20.52
N VAL A 95 -1.05 10.15 19.71
CA VAL A 95 -2.16 11.13 19.78
C VAL A 95 -3.48 10.47 19.42
N SER A 96 -3.54 9.72 18.32
CA SER A 96 -4.75 8.98 17.93
C SER A 96 -5.18 7.99 19.01
N PHE A 97 -4.23 7.34 19.69
CA PHE A 97 -4.54 6.43 20.79
C PHE A 97 -5.13 7.14 22.00
N VAL A 98 -4.49 8.20 22.49
CA VAL A 98 -4.98 8.99 23.63
C VAL A 98 -6.37 9.55 23.33
N LEU A 99 -6.59 10.01 22.09
CA LEU A 99 -7.86 10.57 21.64
C LEU A 99 -8.95 9.48 21.57
N LEU A 100 -8.62 8.28 21.08
CA LEU A 100 -9.53 7.13 21.06
C LEU A 100 -9.94 6.71 22.48
N VAL A 101 -8.97 6.57 23.39
CA VAL A 101 -9.22 6.22 24.80
C VAL A 101 -10.04 7.30 25.50
N GLY A 102 -9.71 8.58 25.27
CA GLY A 102 -10.45 9.71 25.81
C GLY A 102 -11.91 9.76 25.35
N ILE A 103 -12.17 9.49 24.07
CA ILE A 103 -13.53 9.38 23.51
C ILE A 103 -14.26 8.19 24.13
N LEU A 104 -13.63 7.01 24.20
CA LEU A 104 -14.25 5.81 24.79
C LEU A 104 -14.60 6.01 26.27
N ALA A 105 -13.69 6.56 27.06
CA ALA A 105 -13.90 6.82 28.48
C ALA A 105 -15.01 7.85 28.74
N ASN A 106 -15.23 8.80 27.81
CA ASN A 106 -16.25 9.84 27.93
C ASN A 106 -17.49 9.59 27.08
N LEU A 107 -17.60 8.44 26.41
CA LEU A 107 -18.64 8.16 25.41
C LEU A 107 -20.05 8.37 25.98
N ALA A 108 -20.31 7.85 27.18
CA ALA A 108 -21.61 7.97 27.83
C ALA A 108 -21.96 9.43 28.21
N ARG A 109 -20.95 10.23 28.59
CA ARG A 109 -21.14 11.65 28.94
C ARG A 109 -21.41 12.47 27.68
N ILE A 110 -20.66 12.23 26.62
CA ILE A 110 -20.82 12.87 25.30
C ILE A 110 -22.21 12.53 24.72
N ALA A 111 -22.61 11.26 24.78
CA ALA A 111 -23.89 10.80 24.26
C ALA A 111 -25.09 11.46 24.97
N LYS A 112 -25.03 11.58 26.29
CA LYS A 112 -26.04 12.31 27.08
C LYS A 112 -26.10 13.79 26.73
N GLY A 113 -24.94 14.43 26.52
CA GLY A 113 -24.88 15.84 26.11
C GLY A 113 -25.48 16.10 24.72
N LEU A 114 -25.43 15.10 23.83
CA LEU A 114 -25.95 15.19 22.47
C LEU A 114 -27.39 14.65 22.32
N GLY A 115 -28.02 14.18 23.40
CA GLY A 115 -29.39 13.64 23.36
C GLY A 115 -29.54 12.34 22.54
N ILE A 116 -28.46 11.58 22.36
CA ILE A 116 -28.47 10.37 21.54
C ILE A 116 -28.96 9.19 22.39
N PRO A 117 -30.06 8.52 22.00
CA PRO A 117 -30.74 7.54 22.85
C PRO A 117 -29.96 6.23 23.06
N ASP A 118 -28.99 5.89 22.19
CA ASP A 118 -28.12 4.74 22.43
C ASP A 118 -26.75 4.88 21.70
N PRO A 119 -25.67 5.23 22.42
CA PRO A 119 -24.36 5.49 21.80
C PRO A 119 -23.71 4.26 21.17
N TYR A 120 -24.10 3.06 21.60
CA TYR A 120 -23.47 1.83 21.14
C TYR A 120 -23.85 1.48 19.69
N VAL A 121 -25.10 1.74 19.30
CA VAL A 121 -25.56 1.49 17.92
C VAL A 121 -24.82 2.38 16.92
N TRP A 122 -24.59 3.64 17.30
CA TRP A 122 -23.90 4.61 16.46
C TRP A 122 -22.41 4.30 16.33
N LEU A 123 -21.76 3.88 17.42
CA LEU A 123 -20.36 3.47 17.42
C LEU A 123 -20.11 2.29 16.46
N VAL A 124 -20.95 1.25 16.52
CA VAL A 124 -20.82 0.08 15.65
C VAL A 124 -21.05 0.46 14.18
N SER A 125 -22.06 1.28 13.89
CA SER A 125 -22.33 1.77 12.53
C SER A 125 -21.20 2.63 11.97
N GLY A 126 -20.63 3.50 12.81
CA GLY A 126 -19.51 4.36 12.46
C GLY A 126 -18.22 3.58 12.19
N ILE A 127 -17.93 2.54 12.98
CA ILE A 127 -16.80 1.64 12.72
C ILE A 127 -16.98 0.92 11.38
N ASP A 128 -18.17 0.42 11.09
CA ASP A 128 -18.43 -0.32 9.85
C ASP A 128 -18.31 0.59 8.61
N HIS A 129 -18.80 1.83 8.69
CA HIS A 129 -18.60 2.86 7.66
C HIS A 129 -17.13 3.21 7.47
N SER A 130 -16.38 3.35 8.58
CA SER A 130 -14.95 3.66 8.55
C SER A 130 -14.14 2.52 7.91
N ILE A 131 -14.41 1.27 8.28
CA ILE A 131 -13.77 0.09 7.69
C ILE A 131 -14.12 0.02 6.19
N SER A 132 -15.38 0.23 5.83
CA SER A 132 -15.81 0.24 4.43
C SER A 132 -15.06 1.31 3.63
N GLY A 133 -14.99 2.54 4.13
CA GLY A 133 -14.24 3.63 3.52
C GLY A 133 -12.74 3.36 3.39
N ILE A 134 -12.10 2.83 4.44
CA ILE A 134 -10.68 2.45 4.37
C ILE A 134 -10.47 1.35 3.32
N THR A 135 -11.37 0.35 3.25
CA THR A 135 -11.25 -0.72 2.26
C THR A 135 -11.50 -0.23 0.84
N SER A 136 -12.40 0.74 0.61
CA SER A 136 -12.63 1.30 -0.72
C SER A 136 -11.45 2.15 -1.18
N VAL A 137 -10.88 2.97 -0.30
CA VAL A 137 -9.66 3.75 -0.58
C VAL A 137 -8.47 2.83 -0.86
N LEU A 138 -8.28 1.77 -0.06
CA LEU A 138 -7.22 0.79 -0.30
C LEU A 138 -7.41 0.06 -1.64
N LYS A 139 -8.64 -0.30 -2.00
CA LYS A 139 -8.95 -0.93 -3.31
C LYS A 139 -8.69 0.03 -4.47
N TRP A 140 -9.06 1.30 -4.32
CA TRP A 140 -8.80 2.35 -5.31
C TRP A 140 -7.29 2.56 -5.50
N LEU A 141 -6.54 2.72 -4.40
CA LEU A 141 -5.07 2.82 -4.42
C LEU A 141 -4.40 1.58 -5.01
N ALA A 142 -4.91 0.37 -4.72
CA ALA A 142 -4.39 -0.87 -5.30
C ALA A 142 -4.64 -0.96 -6.81
N GLY A 143 -5.70 -0.32 -7.32
CA GLY A 143 -5.99 -0.24 -8.74
C GLY A 143 -5.09 0.73 -9.50
N GLU A 144 -4.70 1.85 -8.88
CA GLU A 144 -3.81 2.86 -9.48
C GLU A 144 -2.32 2.52 -9.32
N ILE A 145 -1.91 1.97 -8.19
CA ILE A 145 -0.49 1.78 -7.84
C ILE A 145 -0.16 0.28 -7.88
N ALA A 146 0.07 -0.23 -9.09
CA ALA A 146 0.55 -1.61 -9.30
C ALA A 146 1.94 -1.88 -8.67
N VAL A 147 2.63 -0.85 -8.16
CA VAL A 147 4.03 -0.92 -7.73
C VAL A 147 4.23 -1.41 -6.28
N TYR A 148 3.16 -1.52 -5.46
CA TYR A 148 3.30 -1.93 -4.04
C TYR A 148 2.55 -3.22 -3.65
N VAL A 149 2.50 -4.21 -4.55
CA VAL A 149 1.91 -5.55 -4.29
C VAL A 149 2.30 -6.15 -2.93
N PRO A 150 3.58 -6.17 -2.50
CA PRO A 150 3.95 -6.82 -1.23
C PRO A 150 3.58 -6.02 0.03
N LEU A 151 3.37 -4.70 -0.07
CA LEU A 151 2.95 -3.88 1.07
C LEU A 151 1.42 -3.95 1.23
N LEU A 152 0.70 -3.80 0.11
CA LEU A 152 -0.76 -3.86 0.06
C LEU A 152 -1.29 -5.23 0.48
N SER A 153 -0.63 -6.33 0.09
CA SER A 153 -1.04 -7.67 0.54
C SER A 153 -0.92 -7.84 2.06
N ARG A 154 0.14 -7.30 2.68
CA ARG A 154 0.32 -7.32 4.14
C ARG A 154 -0.72 -6.48 4.87
N ILE A 155 -1.01 -5.27 4.36
CA ILE A 155 -2.06 -4.41 4.91
C ILE A 155 -3.44 -5.08 4.75
N TRP A 156 -3.70 -5.70 3.60
CA TRP A 156 -4.95 -6.40 3.33
C TRP A 156 -5.16 -7.60 4.27
N VAL A 157 -4.13 -8.40 4.52
CA VAL A 157 -4.19 -9.51 5.50
C VAL A 157 -4.44 -8.97 6.91
N ALA A 158 -3.81 -7.87 7.31
CA ALA A 158 -4.07 -7.23 8.60
C ALA A 158 -5.52 -6.72 8.72
N VAL A 159 -6.07 -6.12 7.67
CA VAL A 159 -7.47 -5.66 7.63
C VAL A 159 -8.46 -6.84 7.65
N GLN A 160 -8.15 -7.93 6.94
CA GLN A 160 -8.93 -9.18 6.97
C GLN A 160 -8.93 -9.80 8.38
N ALA A 161 -7.77 -9.85 9.04
CA ALA A 161 -7.66 -10.31 10.42
C ALA A 161 -8.51 -9.45 11.38
N LEU A 162 -8.53 -8.12 11.16
CA LEU A 162 -9.40 -7.21 11.91
C LEU A 162 -10.90 -7.50 11.69
N ARG A 163 -11.31 -7.86 10.47
CA ARG A 163 -12.69 -8.27 10.17
C ARG A 163 -13.09 -9.59 10.81
N THR A 164 -12.13 -10.48 11.06
CA THR A 164 -12.37 -11.75 11.74
C THR A 164 -12.40 -11.65 13.27
N LEU A 165 -12.11 -10.48 13.85
CA LEU A 165 -12.35 -10.26 15.27
C LEU A 165 -13.84 -10.54 15.54
N PRO A 166 -14.16 -11.56 16.34
CA PRO A 166 -15.50 -12.08 16.41
C PRO A 166 -16.42 -10.99 16.94
N ARG A 167 -17.58 -10.83 16.31
CA ARG A 167 -18.68 -10.00 16.83
C ARG A 167 -19.00 -10.31 18.31
N ALA A 168 -18.64 -11.51 18.79
CA ALA A 168 -18.69 -11.89 20.20
C ALA A 168 -17.83 -11.01 21.14
N ALA A 169 -16.67 -10.52 20.70
CA ALA A 169 -15.88 -9.56 21.47
C ALA A 169 -16.61 -8.23 21.62
N ILE A 170 -17.42 -7.83 20.64
CA ILE A 170 -18.25 -6.61 20.71
C ILE A 170 -19.46 -6.81 21.63
N VAL A 171 -20.06 -8.01 21.66
CA VAL A 171 -21.15 -8.36 22.57
C VAL A 171 -20.66 -8.49 24.03
N SER A 172 -19.39 -8.85 24.24
CA SER A 172 -18.76 -8.94 25.55
C SER A 172 -18.46 -7.56 26.20
N LEU A 173 -18.57 -6.45 25.48
CA LEU A 173 -18.26 -5.09 25.95
C LEU A 173 -19.39 -4.43 26.76
N ARG A 174 -20.29 -5.21 27.35
CA ARG A 174 -21.41 -4.65 28.12
C ARG A 174 -21.00 -4.00 29.44
N THR A 175 -19.87 -4.44 30.02
CA THR A 175 -19.36 -3.87 31.26
C THR A 175 -18.15 -2.98 30.99
N PRO A 176 -18.01 -1.85 31.70
CA PRO A 176 -16.92 -0.90 31.48
C PRO A 176 -15.54 -1.53 31.67
N GLU A 177 -15.42 -2.56 32.50
CA GLU A 177 -14.15 -3.26 32.73
C GLU A 177 -13.67 -4.02 31.48
N VAL A 178 -14.58 -4.64 30.74
CA VAL A 178 -14.24 -5.37 29.51
C VAL A 178 -13.90 -4.42 28.36
N GLN A 179 -14.46 -3.21 28.35
CA GLN A 179 -14.10 -2.15 27.41
C GLN A 179 -12.66 -1.68 27.59
N ILE A 180 -12.26 -1.49 28.84
CA ILE A 180 -10.88 -1.11 29.18
C ILE A 180 -9.93 -2.26 28.79
N ALA A 181 -10.27 -3.51 29.13
CA ALA A 181 -9.44 -4.66 28.78
C ALA A 181 -9.31 -4.86 27.26
N GLY A 182 -10.39 -4.67 26.49
CA GLY A 182 -10.39 -4.76 25.04
C GLY A 182 -9.57 -3.65 24.38
N ALA A 183 -9.69 -2.41 24.86
CA ALA A 183 -8.89 -1.29 24.38
C ALA A 183 -7.39 -1.53 24.66
N ILE A 184 -7.03 -2.03 25.85
CA ILE A 184 -5.66 -2.39 26.22
C ILE A 184 -5.13 -3.52 25.31
N LEU A 185 -5.91 -4.57 25.04
CA LEU A 185 -5.48 -5.69 24.21
C LEU A 185 -5.24 -5.28 22.75
N VAL A 186 -6.13 -4.47 22.17
CA VAL A 186 -5.98 -3.97 20.78
C VAL A 186 -4.73 -3.08 20.67
N THR A 187 -4.46 -2.28 21.69
CA THR A 187 -3.35 -1.33 21.65
C THR A 187 -2.01 -1.94 22.03
N LEU A 188 -2.02 -2.92 22.93
CA LEU A 188 -0.88 -3.81 23.15
C LEU A 188 -0.57 -4.62 21.88
N GLY A 189 -1.59 -5.15 21.20
CA GLY A 189 -1.44 -5.87 19.93
C GLY A 189 -0.87 -4.98 18.82
N LEU A 190 -1.34 -3.73 18.70
CA LEU A 190 -0.82 -2.76 17.74
C LEU A 190 0.62 -2.33 18.09
N ALA A 191 0.92 -2.08 19.37
CA ALA A 191 2.26 -1.74 19.83
C ALA A 191 3.24 -2.89 19.62
N LEU A 192 2.85 -4.13 19.94
CA LEU A 192 3.63 -5.33 19.67
C LEU A 192 3.82 -5.54 18.16
N TYR A 193 2.80 -5.30 17.33
CA TYR A 193 2.94 -5.38 15.88
C TYR A 193 3.95 -4.36 15.34
N ILE A 194 3.95 -3.12 15.86
CA ILE A 194 4.90 -2.08 15.47
C ILE A 194 6.32 -2.40 15.97
N MET A 195 6.47 -2.92 17.20
CA MET A 195 7.77 -3.30 17.78
C MET A 195 8.36 -4.56 17.17
N LEU A 196 7.54 -5.59 16.92
CA LEU A 196 7.93 -6.86 16.33
C LEU A 196 8.02 -6.79 14.80
N ARG A 197 7.62 -5.67 14.18
CA ARG A 197 7.88 -5.43 12.76
C ARG A 197 9.38 -5.60 12.55
N PRO A 198 9.84 -6.63 11.82
CA PRO A 198 11.26 -6.93 11.74
C PRO A 198 11.96 -5.70 11.20
N SER A 199 12.74 -5.06 12.06
CA SER A 199 13.74 -4.10 11.63
C SER A 199 14.69 -4.89 10.76
N ARG A 200 14.45 -4.91 9.44
CA ARG A 200 15.35 -5.42 8.40
C ARG A 200 16.65 -4.59 8.34
N ARG A 201 17.21 -4.26 9.51
CA ARG A 201 18.46 -3.52 9.67
C ARG A 201 19.69 -4.42 9.69
N ASN A 202 19.56 -5.74 9.91
CA ASN A 202 20.73 -6.62 10.07
C ASN A 202 20.79 -7.86 9.16
N GLU A 203 19.89 -8.06 8.19
CA GLU A 203 20.12 -9.05 7.12
C GLU A 203 20.89 -8.39 5.97
N GLY A 204 22.06 -7.85 6.30
CA GLY A 204 23.10 -7.57 5.34
C GLY A 204 23.88 -8.84 5.06
N SER A 205 23.79 -9.33 3.83
CA SER A 205 24.99 -9.60 3.01
C SER A 205 26.01 -10.65 3.48
N VAL A 206 25.60 -11.86 3.86
CA VAL A 206 26.50 -13.04 3.75
C VAL A 206 25.67 -14.26 3.35
N GLY A 207 25.69 -14.69 2.08
CA GLY A 207 25.06 -15.98 1.75
C GLY A 207 24.75 -16.35 0.30
N HIS A 208 24.94 -15.50 -0.72
CA HIS A 208 24.59 -15.87 -2.11
C HIS A 208 25.73 -15.76 -3.15
N VAL A 209 27.00 -15.74 -2.73
CA VAL A 209 28.15 -15.72 -3.66
C VAL A 209 28.86 -17.08 -3.82
N CYS A 210 28.45 -18.15 -3.14
CA CYS A 210 29.17 -19.45 -3.21
C CYS A 210 28.44 -20.63 -3.89
N LEU A 211 27.41 -20.40 -4.70
CA LEU A 211 26.80 -21.47 -5.51
C LEU A 211 26.64 -21.06 -6.97
N SER A 212 27.78 -20.81 -7.63
CA SER A 212 27.95 -20.99 -9.07
C SER A 212 29.44 -21.25 -9.36
N LEU A 213 29.90 -22.42 -8.92
CA LEU A 213 31.01 -23.16 -9.52
C LEU A 213 30.42 -24.51 -9.94
#